data_AF-A0A843AWW8-F1
#
_entry.id   AF-A0A843AWW8-F1
#
_cell.length_a   1.000
_cell.length_b   1.000
_cell.length_c   1.000
_cell.angle_alpha   90.00
_cell.angle_beta   90.00
_cell.angle_gamma   90.00
#
_symmetry.space_group_name_H-M   'P 1'
#
loop_
_entity.id
_entity.type
_entity.pdbx_description
1 polymer ?
#
loop_
_entity_poly.entity_id
_entity_poly.type
_entity_poly.pdbx_seq_one_letter_code
_entity_poly.pdbx_strand_id
1 'polypeptide(L)'
;MRTLTLEIEPFETVKEEMAETFTHVRSYGILETLKMDYQEGICIEIMEFTLKEGASIHNISTVGNMEILSVLKSVDSKHTCLIRYTEPEGSKGQFQDSDLGLVHTIPTIISPEKFIISMMGEQENLSNFVDMMKNVGTIRKMSFRRAAYHKADILNVLTEKQRDVMVAAFKNGYYEYPKRISSKALSHKVNISKPTLLQHMRKAEGRILREVMTGYQ
;
A
#
# COMPACT_ATOMS: atom_id res chain seq x y z
N MET A 1 -16.61 4.03 2.73
CA MET A 1 -15.21 3.52 2.83
C MET A 1 -14.19 4.58 3.29
N ARG A 2 -13.34 4.20 4.25
CA ARG A 2 -12.19 4.97 4.78
C ARG A 2 -10.96 4.07 4.78
N THR A 3 -9.78 4.66 4.79
CA THR A 3 -8.52 3.96 5.05
C THR A 3 -8.06 4.26 6.46
N LEU A 4 -7.84 3.21 7.23
CA LEU A 4 -7.20 3.25 8.54
C LEU A 4 -5.75 2.81 8.38
N THR A 5 -4.82 3.49 9.03
CA THR A 5 -3.45 3.01 9.20
C THR A 5 -3.11 2.98 10.68
N LEU A 6 -2.70 1.81 11.15
CA LEU A 6 -2.29 1.56 12.52
C LEU A 6 -0.78 1.39 12.57
N GLU A 7 -0.19 2.01 13.58
CA GLU A 7 1.16 1.69 14.05
C GLU A 7 1.04 0.95 15.37
N ILE A 8 1.53 -0.29 15.39
CA ILE A 8 1.36 -1.21 16.51
C ILE A 8 2.73 -1.70 16.94
N GLU A 9 2.96 -1.64 18.24
CA GLU A 9 4.07 -2.33 18.89
C GLU A 9 3.55 -3.69 19.38
N PRO A 10 3.99 -4.80 18.78
CA PRO A 10 3.48 -6.13 19.12
C PRO A 10 3.84 -6.51 20.55
N PHE A 11 2.96 -7.27 21.21
CA PHE A 11 3.28 -7.85 22.52
C PHE A 11 4.38 -8.89 22.42
N GLU A 12 5.11 -9.12 23.52
CA GLU A 12 6.21 -10.09 23.55
C GLU A 12 5.77 -11.51 23.12
N THR A 13 4.57 -11.94 23.50
CA THR A 13 4.01 -13.22 23.05
C THR A 13 3.90 -13.32 21.52
N VAL A 14 3.48 -12.23 20.86
CA VAL A 14 3.39 -12.17 19.39
C VAL A 14 4.78 -12.13 18.76
N LYS A 15 5.75 -11.45 19.38
CA LYS A 15 7.14 -11.45 18.92
C LYS A 15 7.74 -12.86 18.95
N GLU A 16 7.47 -13.61 20.02
CA GLU A 16 7.89 -15.01 20.18
C GLU A 16 7.27 -15.91 19.10
N GLU A 17 5.96 -15.81 18.87
CA GLU A 17 5.25 -16.55 17.82
C GLU A 17 5.81 -16.28 16.41
N MET A 18 6.24 -15.04 16.16
CA MET A 18 6.78 -14.64 14.87
C MET A 18 8.31 -14.80 14.74
N ALA A 19 8.99 -15.29 15.77
CA ALA A 19 10.47 -15.33 15.81
C ALA A 19 11.07 -16.06 14.60
N GLU A 20 10.47 -17.20 14.20
CA GLU A 20 10.92 -18.00 13.07
C GLU A 20 10.85 -17.22 11.75
N THR A 21 9.74 -16.49 11.52
CA THR A 21 9.50 -15.63 10.35
C THR A 21 10.65 -14.62 10.17
N PHE A 22 11.16 -14.08 11.27
CA PHE A 22 12.22 -13.06 11.25
C PHE A 22 13.63 -13.61 11.43
N THR A 23 13.85 -14.92 11.25
CA THR A 23 15.20 -15.50 11.31
C THR A 23 16.12 -14.86 10.26
N HIS A 24 15.68 -14.88 9.00
CA HIS A 24 16.42 -14.37 7.83
C HIS A 24 15.87 -13.04 7.29
N VAL A 25 14.64 -12.69 7.68
CA VAL A 25 13.93 -11.50 7.22
C VAL A 25 14.03 -10.41 8.28
N ARG A 26 14.34 -9.18 7.87
CA ARG A 26 14.31 -7.99 8.73
C ARG A 26 12.89 -7.42 8.84
N SER A 27 12.19 -7.38 7.71
CA SER A 27 10.79 -6.95 7.62
C SER A 27 10.19 -7.46 6.32
N TYR A 28 8.88 -7.55 6.26
CA TYR A 28 8.16 -7.79 5.01
C TYR A 28 6.97 -6.86 4.89
N GLY A 29 6.49 -6.66 3.66
CA GLY A 29 5.29 -5.88 3.40
C GLY A 29 4.42 -6.54 2.36
N ILE A 30 3.09 -6.47 2.57
CA ILE A 30 2.12 -6.95 1.60
C ILE A 30 1.90 -5.82 0.58
N LEU A 31 2.19 -6.10 -0.69
CA LEU A 31 2.00 -5.15 -1.78
C LEU A 31 0.62 -5.30 -2.43
N GLU A 32 0.18 -6.54 -2.62
CA GLU A 32 -1.09 -6.86 -3.28
C GLU A 32 -1.56 -8.27 -2.90
N THR A 33 -2.84 -8.42 -2.60
CA THR A 33 -3.49 -9.74 -2.40
C THR A 33 -4.18 -10.14 -3.70
N LEU A 34 -3.74 -11.24 -4.31
CA LEU A 34 -4.22 -11.69 -5.62
C LEU A 34 -5.43 -12.63 -5.52
N LYS A 35 -5.43 -13.51 -4.52
CA LYS A 35 -6.50 -14.47 -4.28
C LYS A 35 -6.58 -14.77 -2.79
N MET A 36 -7.81 -14.89 -2.30
CA MET A 36 -8.09 -15.33 -0.94
C MET A 36 -9.11 -16.46 -0.95
N ASP A 37 -8.79 -17.55 -0.27
CA ASP A 37 -9.66 -18.70 -0.08
C ASP A 37 -9.92 -18.87 1.42
N TYR A 38 -11.05 -18.34 1.86
CA TYR A 38 -11.43 -18.30 3.28
C TYR A 38 -11.79 -19.68 3.84
N GLN A 39 -12.19 -20.63 2.99
CA GLN A 39 -12.55 -21.98 3.45
C GLN A 39 -11.30 -22.78 3.78
N GLU A 40 -10.29 -22.67 2.93
CA GLU A 40 -9.02 -23.38 3.07
C GLU A 40 -7.98 -22.59 3.90
N GLY A 41 -8.24 -21.32 4.22
CA GLY A 41 -7.31 -20.45 4.94
C GLY A 41 -6.05 -20.13 4.10
N ILE A 42 -6.19 -20.08 2.78
CA ILE A 42 -5.08 -19.89 1.84
C ILE A 42 -5.17 -18.52 1.19
N CYS A 43 -4.06 -17.80 1.18
CA CYS A 43 -3.94 -16.52 0.49
C CYS A 43 -2.77 -16.55 -0.50
N ILE A 44 -2.94 -15.95 -1.68
CA ILE A 44 -1.87 -15.72 -2.65
C ILE A 44 -1.61 -14.23 -2.74
N GLU A 45 -0.38 -13.82 -2.46
CA GLU A 45 -0.01 -12.41 -2.32
C GLU A 45 1.31 -12.08 -3.02
N ILE A 46 1.46 -10.82 -3.41
CA ILE A 46 2.74 -10.24 -3.78
C ILE A 46 3.26 -9.50 -2.55
N MET A 47 4.45 -9.91 -2.07
CA MET A 47 5.08 -9.36 -0.88
C MET A 47 6.48 -8.86 -1.19
N GLU A 48 6.91 -7.80 -0.52
CA GLU A 48 8.31 -7.34 -0.51
C GLU A 48 8.97 -7.77 0.80
N PHE A 49 9.97 -8.64 0.72
CA PHE A 49 10.83 -9.00 1.84
C PHE A 49 12.08 -8.12 1.84
N THR A 50 12.44 -7.61 3.01
CA THR A 50 13.76 -7.03 3.27
C THR A 50 14.56 -8.02 4.09
N LEU A 51 15.62 -8.59 3.52
CA LEU A 51 16.44 -9.61 4.18
C LEU A 51 17.48 -8.99 5.13
N LYS A 52 17.92 -9.78 6.09
CA LYS A 52 19.10 -9.47 6.92
C LYS A 52 20.38 -9.65 6.09
N GLU A 53 21.46 -9.01 6.55
CA GLU A 53 22.77 -9.14 5.92
C GLU A 53 23.22 -10.61 5.90
N GLY A 54 23.74 -11.06 4.75
CA GLY A 54 24.19 -12.45 4.53
C GLY A 54 23.09 -13.46 4.16
N ALA A 55 21.81 -13.11 4.25
CA ALA A 55 20.72 -13.97 3.80
C ALA A 55 20.48 -13.83 2.28
N SER A 56 20.13 -14.94 1.63
CA SER A 56 19.80 -14.98 0.20
C SER A 56 18.38 -15.51 0.01
N ILE A 57 17.54 -14.77 -0.72
CA ILE A 57 16.15 -15.17 -0.99
C ILE A 57 16.08 -16.50 -1.74
N HIS A 58 17.09 -16.82 -2.54
CA HIS A 58 17.13 -18.05 -3.35
C HIS A 58 17.35 -19.31 -2.51
N ASN A 59 17.78 -19.17 -1.25
CA ASN A 59 17.96 -20.28 -0.32
C ASN A 59 16.81 -20.40 0.69
N ILE A 60 15.77 -19.58 0.54
CA ILE A 60 14.62 -19.52 1.45
C ILE A 60 13.40 -19.99 0.67
N SER A 61 12.88 -21.18 1.01
CA SER A 61 11.63 -21.69 0.45
C SER A 61 10.40 -21.20 1.23
N THR A 62 10.57 -20.96 2.52
CA THR A 62 9.49 -20.58 3.44
C THR A 62 9.93 -19.50 4.42
N VAL A 63 9.00 -18.63 4.79
CA VAL A 63 9.17 -17.58 5.80
C VAL A 63 7.99 -17.67 6.77
N GLY A 64 8.16 -18.40 7.88
CA GLY A 64 7.02 -18.78 8.73
C GLY A 64 6.01 -19.59 7.90
N ASN A 65 4.74 -19.16 7.92
CA ASN A 65 3.65 -19.81 7.15
C ASN A 65 3.53 -19.33 5.69
N MET A 66 4.57 -18.67 5.17
CA MET A 66 4.62 -18.14 3.81
C MET A 66 5.52 -19.01 2.93
N GLU A 67 4.94 -19.70 1.97
CA GLU A 67 5.65 -20.43 0.92
C GLU A 67 6.03 -19.47 -0.22
N ILE A 68 7.32 -19.39 -0.56
CA ILE A 68 7.81 -18.60 -1.68
C ILE A 68 7.58 -19.36 -2.98
N LEU A 69 6.56 -18.97 -3.74
CA LEU A 69 6.24 -19.59 -5.03
C LEU A 69 7.18 -19.12 -6.14
N SER A 70 7.50 -17.82 -6.16
CA SER A 70 8.48 -17.26 -7.11
C SER A 70 9.05 -15.92 -6.64
N VAL A 71 10.28 -15.62 -7.06
CA VAL A 71 10.91 -14.31 -6.88
C VAL A 71 10.71 -13.50 -8.15
N LEU A 72 9.97 -12.40 -8.06
CA LEU A 72 9.58 -11.56 -9.20
C LEU A 72 10.63 -10.48 -9.49
N LYS A 73 11.23 -9.93 -8.43
CA LYS A 73 12.24 -8.86 -8.53
C LYS A 73 13.16 -8.90 -7.32
N SER A 74 14.45 -8.62 -7.52
CA SER A 74 15.44 -8.48 -6.45
C SER A 74 16.29 -7.23 -6.69
N VAL A 75 16.38 -6.35 -5.70
CA VAL A 75 17.24 -5.16 -5.70
C VAL A 75 17.84 -5.00 -4.32
N ASP A 76 19.16 -5.11 -4.22
CA ASP A 76 19.91 -5.11 -2.95
C ASP A 76 19.34 -6.15 -1.95
N SER A 77 18.90 -5.71 -0.77
CA SER A 77 18.28 -6.57 0.25
C SER A 77 16.77 -6.73 0.10
N LYS A 78 16.16 -6.12 -0.92
CA LYS A 78 14.71 -6.13 -1.15
C LYS A 78 14.34 -7.10 -2.26
N HIS A 79 13.41 -7.99 -1.94
CA HIS A 79 12.95 -9.04 -2.85
C HIS A 79 11.43 -9.04 -2.91
N THR A 80 10.89 -8.81 -4.11
CA THR A 80 9.46 -8.95 -4.39
C THR A 80 9.19 -10.39 -4.78
N CYS A 81 8.30 -11.05 -4.05
CA CYS A 81 7.98 -12.47 -4.22
C CYS A 81 6.48 -12.66 -4.37
N LEU A 82 6.10 -13.67 -5.17
CA LEU A 82 4.78 -14.27 -5.12
C LEU A 82 4.77 -15.33 -4.03
N ILE A 83 3.86 -15.19 -3.09
CA ILE A 83 3.78 -15.99 -1.88
C ILE A 83 2.44 -16.71 -1.82
N ARG A 84 2.45 -17.94 -1.31
CA ARG A 84 1.27 -18.59 -0.75
C ARG A 84 1.38 -18.55 0.76
N TYR A 85 0.45 -17.88 1.41
CA TYR A 85 0.27 -17.94 2.84
C TYR A 85 -0.78 -19.02 3.16
N THR A 86 -0.53 -19.79 4.22
CA THR A 86 -1.47 -20.77 4.75
C THR A 86 -1.71 -20.48 6.23
N GLU A 87 -2.98 -20.33 6.63
CA GLU A 87 -3.35 -20.08 8.02
C GLU A 87 -2.97 -21.28 8.90
N PRO A 88 -2.25 -21.06 10.03
CA PRO A 88 -1.98 -22.10 11.00
C PRO A 88 -3.26 -22.75 11.52
N GLU A 89 -3.21 -24.04 11.83
CA GLU A 89 -4.39 -24.77 12.30
C GLU A 89 -5.00 -24.20 13.60
N GLY A 90 -4.17 -23.66 14.49
CA GLY A 90 -4.60 -23.03 15.75
C GLY A 90 -5.22 -21.64 15.58
N SER A 91 -5.13 -21.04 14.39
CA SER A 91 -5.72 -19.74 14.05
C SER A 91 -6.82 -19.85 12.99
N LYS A 92 -7.20 -21.08 12.58
CA LYS A 92 -8.23 -21.31 11.55
C LYS A 92 -9.50 -20.50 11.84
N GLY A 93 -9.86 -19.63 10.90
CA GLY A 93 -11.05 -18.79 11.00
C GLY A 93 -10.80 -17.31 11.33
N GLN A 94 -9.57 -16.87 11.58
CA GLN A 94 -9.28 -15.42 11.65
C GLN A 94 -9.58 -14.74 10.31
N PHE A 95 -9.40 -15.47 9.20
CA PHE A 95 -9.86 -15.01 7.88
C PHE A 95 -11.38 -15.06 7.70
N GLN A 96 -12.07 -16.03 8.30
CA GLN A 96 -13.54 -16.14 8.19
C GLN A 96 -14.27 -15.10 9.05
N ASP A 97 -13.74 -14.75 10.22
CA ASP A 97 -14.22 -13.63 11.03
C ASP A 97 -13.93 -12.25 10.39
N SER A 98 -13.00 -12.20 9.43
CA SER A 98 -12.65 -11.00 8.67
C SER A 98 -13.34 -10.89 7.32
N ASP A 99 -14.58 -11.39 7.23
CA ASP A 99 -15.60 -11.02 6.21
C ASP A 99 -16.02 -9.52 6.33
N LEU A 100 -15.14 -8.69 6.88
CA LEU A 100 -15.30 -7.28 7.19
C LEU A 100 -15.22 -6.40 5.93
N GLY A 101 -15.30 -6.95 4.72
CA GLY A 101 -15.15 -6.18 3.47
C GLY A 101 -13.93 -5.27 3.49
N LEU A 102 -12.86 -5.69 4.18
CA LEU A 102 -11.63 -4.93 4.36
C LEU A 102 -10.69 -5.26 3.21
N VAL A 103 -10.08 -4.23 2.66
CA VAL A 103 -9.06 -4.35 1.63
C VAL A 103 -7.73 -3.92 2.22
N HIS A 104 -6.76 -4.84 2.24
CA HIS A 104 -5.37 -4.50 2.55
C HIS A 104 -4.86 -3.44 1.58
N THR A 105 -4.22 -2.41 2.11
CA THR A 105 -3.63 -1.35 1.30
C THR A 105 -2.22 -1.02 1.79
N ILE A 106 -1.53 -0.19 1.02
CA ILE A 106 -0.18 0.25 1.34
C ILE A 106 -0.20 1.55 2.16
N PRO A 107 0.76 1.74 3.08
CA PRO A 107 1.82 0.79 3.44
C PRO A 107 1.35 -0.29 4.42
N THR A 108 1.69 -1.56 4.15
CA THR A 108 1.68 -2.61 5.17
C THR A 108 3.11 -3.12 5.34
N ILE A 109 3.70 -2.95 6.52
CA ILE A 109 5.07 -3.31 6.86
C ILE A 109 5.08 -3.99 8.22
N ILE A 110 5.60 -5.20 8.28
CA ILE A 110 5.66 -6.01 9.49
C ILE A 110 7.13 -6.30 9.82
N SER A 111 7.51 -6.04 11.07
CA SER A 111 8.85 -6.27 11.63
C SER A 111 8.72 -6.65 13.11
N PRO A 112 9.74 -7.28 13.73
CA PRO A 112 9.65 -7.74 15.12
C PRO A 112 9.20 -6.68 16.13
N GLU A 113 9.62 -5.43 15.95
CA GLU A 113 9.35 -4.35 16.90
C GLU A 113 8.15 -3.48 16.52
N LYS A 114 7.69 -3.56 15.28
CA LYS A 114 6.74 -2.58 14.74
C LYS A 114 5.96 -3.13 13.56
N PHE A 115 4.64 -3.05 13.66
CA PHE A 115 3.72 -3.29 12.57
C PHE A 115 3.11 -1.97 12.11
N ILE A 116 3.11 -1.75 10.80
CA ILE A 116 2.32 -0.73 10.12
C ILE A 116 1.32 -1.50 9.27
N ILE A 117 0.04 -1.35 9.55
CA ILE A 117 -1.01 -2.03 8.79
C ILE A 117 -2.01 -1.01 8.30
N SER A 118 -2.25 -1.00 6.99
CA SER A 118 -3.26 -0.14 6.37
C SER A 118 -4.41 -0.98 5.81
N MET A 119 -5.62 -0.67 6.27
CA MET A 119 -6.87 -1.33 5.85
C MET A 119 -7.86 -0.31 5.32
N MET A 120 -8.61 -0.67 4.28
CA MET A 120 -9.71 0.13 3.76
C MET A 120 -11.04 -0.60 3.93
N GLY A 121 -12.07 0.08 4.43
CA GLY A 121 -13.40 -0.49 4.55
C GLY A 121 -14.42 0.48 5.13
N GLU A 122 -15.60 -0.04 5.47
CA GLU A 122 -16.62 0.74 6.17
C GLU A 122 -16.27 0.98 7.64
N GLN A 123 -16.89 2.00 8.24
CA GLN A 123 -16.52 2.45 9.58
C GLN A 123 -16.68 1.36 10.65
N GLU A 124 -17.75 0.57 10.57
CA GLU A 124 -18.02 -0.56 11.48
C GLU A 124 -16.91 -1.60 11.40
N ASN A 125 -16.57 -1.99 10.18
CA ASN A 125 -15.54 -2.98 9.89
C ASN A 125 -14.13 -2.55 10.33
N LEU A 126 -13.81 -1.27 10.13
CA LEU A 126 -12.56 -0.68 10.63
C LEU A 126 -12.52 -0.63 12.16
N SER A 127 -13.66 -0.45 12.83
CA SER A 127 -13.73 -0.50 14.30
C SER A 127 -13.42 -1.90 14.81
N ASN A 128 -14.03 -2.93 14.21
CA ASN A 128 -13.77 -4.33 14.56
C ASN A 128 -12.30 -4.70 14.36
N PHE A 129 -11.70 -4.24 13.25
CA PHE A 129 -10.26 -4.42 12.99
C PHE A 129 -9.39 -3.76 14.07
N VAL A 130 -9.72 -2.54 14.50
CA VAL A 130 -9.00 -1.88 15.61
C VAL A 130 -9.04 -2.71 16.88
N ASP A 131 -10.21 -3.26 17.21
CA ASP A 131 -10.39 -4.06 18.43
C ASP A 131 -9.61 -5.38 18.36
N MET A 132 -9.60 -6.04 17.19
CA MET A 132 -8.76 -7.21 16.95
C MET A 132 -7.27 -6.88 17.12
N MET A 133 -6.81 -5.76 16.56
CA MET A 133 -5.40 -5.37 16.63
C MET A 133 -4.92 -4.99 18.04
N LYS A 134 -5.83 -4.64 18.97
CA LYS A 134 -5.48 -4.44 20.39
C LYS A 134 -5.03 -5.73 21.09
N ASN A 135 -5.45 -6.89 20.58
CA ASN A 135 -5.00 -8.19 21.10
C ASN A 135 -3.60 -8.58 20.60
N VAL A 136 -3.16 -7.96 19.49
CA VAL A 136 -1.86 -8.21 18.88
C VAL A 136 -0.77 -7.33 19.51
N GLY A 137 -1.11 -6.11 19.91
CA GLY A 137 -0.14 -5.20 20.49
C GLY A 137 -0.71 -3.85 20.91
N THR A 138 0.19 -2.97 21.36
CA THR A 138 -0.15 -1.60 21.74
C THR A 138 -0.22 -0.71 20.50
N ILE A 139 -1.40 -0.15 20.21
CA ILE A 139 -1.56 0.85 19.15
C ILE A 139 -0.86 2.15 19.57
N ARG A 140 0.27 2.46 18.94
CA ARG A 140 1.06 3.68 19.18
C ARG A 140 0.55 4.88 18.40
N LYS A 141 0.08 4.65 17.17
CA LYS A 141 -0.47 5.69 16.29
C LYS A 141 -1.64 5.14 15.51
N MET A 142 -2.65 5.97 15.33
CA MET A 142 -3.82 5.67 14.53
C MET A 142 -4.10 6.86 13.61
N SER A 143 -4.32 6.58 12.32
CA SER A 143 -4.71 7.62 11.37
C SER A 143 -5.84 7.14 10.48
N PHE A 144 -6.83 8.01 10.29
CA PHE A 144 -7.92 7.80 9.35
C PHE A 144 -7.75 8.75 8.18
N ARG A 145 -7.80 8.19 6.98
CA ARG A 145 -7.95 8.92 5.74
C ARG A 145 -9.32 8.57 5.18
N ARG A 146 -10.08 9.54 4.69
CA ARG A 146 -11.17 9.18 3.77
C ARG A 146 -10.50 8.43 2.61
N ALA A 147 -11.14 7.39 2.08
CA ALA A 147 -10.64 6.70 0.92
C ALA A 147 -10.65 7.69 -0.26
N ALA A 148 -9.61 8.51 -0.38
CA ALA A 148 -9.15 9.00 -1.66
C ALA A 148 -8.61 7.74 -2.30
N TYR A 149 -9.30 7.28 -3.35
CA TYR A 149 -9.23 5.90 -3.79
C TYR A 149 -7.82 5.55 -4.30
N HIS A 150 -7.63 4.30 -4.73
CA HIS A 150 -6.54 3.80 -5.57
C HIS A 150 -5.77 4.86 -6.37
N LYS A 151 -4.52 4.59 -6.79
CA LYS A 151 -3.75 5.37 -7.77
C LYS A 151 -4.56 5.97 -8.96
N ALA A 152 -5.72 5.42 -9.31
CA ALA A 152 -6.72 6.00 -10.23
C ALA A 152 -7.38 7.34 -9.77
N ASP A 153 -7.20 7.76 -8.52
CA ASP A 153 -8.04 8.75 -7.83
C ASP A 153 -7.29 9.94 -7.26
N ILE A 154 -5.97 9.97 -7.42
CA ILE A 154 -5.17 11.18 -7.17
C ILE A 154 -5.70 12.37 -8.01
N LEU A 155 -6.41 12.10 -9.10
CA LEU A 155 -7.06 13.13 -9.91
C LEU A 155 -8.41 13.62 -9.34
N ASN A 156 -8.98 12.99 -8.30
CA ASN A 156 -10.21 13.43 -7.65
C ASN A 156 -10.01 14.62 -6.69
N VAL A 157 -8.78 14.87 -6.21
CA VAL A 157 -8.50 16.11 -5.46
C VAL A 157 -8.47 17.35 -6.35
N LEU A 158 -8.50 17.15 -7.67
CA LEU A 158 -8.54 18.22 -8.65
C LEU A 158 -9.98 18.65 -8.91
N THR A 159 -10.18 19.94 -9.20
CA THR A 159 -11.43 20.36 -9.84
C THR A 159 -11.50 19.79 -11.25
N GLU A 160 -12.70 19.69 -11.82
CA GLU A 160 -12.91 19.23 -13.21
C GLU A 160 -11.97 19.95 -14.21
N LYS A 161 -11.92 21.28 -14.15
CA LYS A 161 -11.01 22.08 -15.01
C LYS A 161 -9.53 21.80 -14.77
N GLN A 162 -9.12 21.50 -13.54
CA GLN A 162 -7.75 21.12 -13.24
C GLN A 162 -7.43 19.73 -13.81
N ARG A 163 -8.35 18.77 -13.63
CA ARG A 163 -8.24 17.41 -14.17
C ARG A 163 -8.15 17.44 -15.69
N ASP A 164 -9.03 18.16 -16.38
CA ASP A 164 -9.03 18.26 -17.85
C ASP A 164 -7.69 18.79 -18.38
N VAL A 165 -7.19 19.85 -17.76
CA VAL A 165 -5.92 20.48 -18.13
C VAL A 165 -4.74 19.53 -17.88
N MET A 166 -4.71 18.83 -16.74
CA MET A 166 -3.65 17.87 -16.43
C MET A 166 -3.66 16.66 -17.37
N VAL A 167 -4.84 16.13 -17.69
CA VAL A 167 -5.00 15.02 -18.64
C VAL A 167 -4.56 15.45 -20.04
N ALA A 168 -4.95 16.65 -20.48
CA ALA A 168 -4.52 17.19 -21.76
C ALA A 168 -3.00 17.41 -21.80
N ALA A 169 -2.41 17.95 -20.74
CA ALA A 169 -0.97 18.13 -20.63
C ALA A 169 -0.22 16.79 -20.75
N PHE A 170 -0.65 15.78 -19.99
CA PHE A 170 -0.04 14.45 -20.00
C PHE A 170 -0.18 13.77 -21.36
N LYS A 171 -1.40 13.68 -21.92
CA LYS A 171 -1.67 13.01 -23.21
C LYS A 171 -0.92 13.65 -24.39
N ASN A 172 -0.60 14.93 -24.30
CA ASN A 172 0.12 15.64 -25.36
C ASN A 172 1.64 15.74 -25.10
N GLY A 173 2.17 15.02 -24.09
CA GLY A 173 3.60 14.97 -23.80
C GLY A 173 4.19 16.27 -23.28
N TYR A 174 3.41 17.06 -22.53
CA TYR A 174 3.88 18.30 -21.91
C TYR A 174 4.97 18.07 -20.84
N TYR A 175 4.92 16.92 -20.18
CA TYR A 175 5.82 16.53 -19.09
C TYR A 175 7.00 15.66 -19.54
N GLU A 176 7.09 15.36 -20.84
CA GLU A 176 8.17 14.55 -21.39
C GLU A 176 9.42 15.36 -21.69
N TYR A 177 10.54 14.65 -21.87
CA TYR A 177 11.79 15.23 -22.31
C TYR A 177 12.27 14.52 -23.59
N PRO A 178 12.39 15.23 -24.73
CA PRO A 178 11.97 16.62 -24.96
C PRO A 178 10.43 16.77 -24.94
N LYS A 179 9.94 17.97 -24.58
CA LYS A 179 8.49 18.25 -24.54
C LYS A 179 7.88 18.14 -25.93
N ARG A 180 6.79 17.38 -26.06
CA ARG A 180 6.05 17.24 -27.34
C ARG A 180 5.05 18.37 -27.60
N ILE A 181 4.67 19.12 -26.57
CA ILE A 181 3.78 20.28 -26.71
C ILE A 181 4.24 21.45 -25.83
N SER A 182 4.14 22.67 -26.36
CA SER A 182 4.40 23.89 -25.60
C SER A 182 3.16 24.32 -24.79
N SER A 183 3.34 25.09 -23.71
CA SER A 183 2.20 25.59 -22.93
C SER A 183 1.28 26.50 -23.76
N LYS A 184 1.82 27.19 -24.79
CA LYS A 184 1.04 28.02 -25.71
C LYS A 184 0.17 27.15 -26.63
N ALA A 185 0.74 26.12 -27.22
CA ALA A 185 -0.02 25.20 -28.08
C ALA A 185 -1.08 24.44 -27.27
N LEU A 186 -0.73 24.00 -26.05
CA LEU A 186 -1.67 23.34 -25.15
C LEU A 186 -2.81 24.27 -24.74
N SER A 187 -2.56 25.55 -24.45
CA SER A 187 -3.61 26.50 -24.06
C SER A 187 -4.63 26.72 -25.17
N HIS A 188 -4.18 26.78 -26.43
CA HIS A 188 -5.08 26.82 -27.59
C HIS A 188 -5.91 25.54 -27.70
N LYS A 189 -5.30 24.37 -27.45
CA LYS A 189 -5.98 23.07 -27.54
C LYS A 189 -7.10 22.89 -26.50
N VAL A 190 -6.93 23.41 -25.29
CA VAL A 190 -7.95 23.35 -24.23
C VAL A 190 -8.82 24.61 -24.13
N ASN A 191 -8.72 25.51 -25.12
CA ASN A 191 -9.50 26.74 -25.25
C ASN A 191 -9.49 27.66 -24.00
N ILE A 192 -8.31 27.89 -23.41
CA ILE A 192 -8.10 28.84 -22.31
C ILE A 192 -6.84 29.67 -22.53
N SER A 193 -6.69 30.77 -21.79
CA SER A 193 -5.47 31.59 -21.86
C SER A 193 -4.24 30.83 -21.32
N LYS A 194 -3.04 31.10 -21.85
CA LYS A 194 -1.79 30.51 -21.34
C LYS A 194 -1.58 30.77 -19.84
N PRO A 195 -1.80 31.99 -19.30
CA PRO A 195 -1.73 32.22 -17.86
C PRO A 195 -2.72 31.36 -17.06
N THR A 196 -3.97 31.25 -17.51
CA THR A 196 -5.00 30.44 -16.87
C THR A 196 -4.64 28.95 -16.86
N LEU A 197 -4.12 28.43 -17.99
CA LEU A 197 -3.61 27.06 -18.09
C LEU A 197 -2.52 26.79 -17.02
N LEU A 198 -1.48 27.62 -16.99
CA LEU A 198 -0.37 27.45 -16.05
C LEU A 198 -0.83 27.56 -14.59
N GLN A 199 -1.80 28.43 -14.30
CA GLN A 199 -2.39 28.52 -12.97
C GLN A 199 -3.14 27.25 -12.57
N HIS A 200 -3.95 26.69 -13.47
CA HIS A 200 -4.65 25.42 -13.21
C HIS A 200 -3.65 24.28 -13.00
N MET A 201 -2.64 24.17 -13.85
CA MET A 201 -1.58 23.15 -13.74
C MET A 201 -0.85 23.26 -12.41
N ARG A 202 -0.36 24.46 -12.04
CA ARG A 202 0.39 24.65 -10.78
C ARG A 202 -0.46 24.32 -9.54
N LYS A 203 -1.73 24.71 -9.53
CA LYS A 203 -2.66 24.36 -8.44
C LYS A 203 -2.92 22.85 -8.39
N ALA A 204 -3.08 22.22 -9.55
CA ALA A 204 -3.31 20.79 -9.65
C ALA A 204 -2.09 19.99 -9.17
N GLU A 205 -0.90 20.32 -9.67
CA GLU A 205 0.38 19.73 -9.25
C GLU A 205 0.58 19.86 -7.74
N GLY A 206 0.31 21.03 -7.16
CA GLY A 206 0.43 21.23 -5.71
C GLY A 206 -0.55 20.39 -4.88
N ARG A 207 -1.77 20.14 -5.40
CA ARG A 207 -2.74 19.26 -4.74
C ARG A 207 -2.31 17.79 -4.83
N ILE A 208 -1.90 17.35 -6.02
CA ILE A 208 -1.37 16.00 -6.25
C ILE A 208 -0.15 15.74 -5.37
N LEU A 209 0.82 16.65 -5.36
CA LEU A 209 2.03 16.50 -4.55
C LEU A 209 1.70 16.47 -3.06
N ARG A 210 0.73 17.26 -2.59
CA ARG A 210 0.31 17.19 -1.19
C ARG A 210 -0.22 15.81 -0.83
N GLU A 211 -1.11 15.25 -1.65
CA GLU A 211 -1.62 13.90 -1.44
C GLU A 211 -0.50 12.85 -1.40
N VAL A 212 0.41 12.90 -2.37
CA VAL A 212 1.57 11.98 -2.46
C VAL A 212 2.51 12.13 -1.26
N MET A 213 2.71 13.35 -0.75
CA MET A 213 3.67 13.65 0.31
C MET A 213 3.09 13.52 1.74
N THR A 214 1.81 13.13 1.90
CA THR A 214 1.12 12.99 3.20
C THR A 214 1.74 11.92 4.13
N GLY A 215 2.81 11.23 3.73
CA GLY A 215 3.59 10.30 4.55
C GLY A 215 4.97 10.82 4.99
N TYR A 216 5.37 12.01 4.58
CA TYR A 216 6.70 12.60 4.80
C TYR A 216 6.64 13.90 5.65
N GLN A 217 5.60 14.04 6.48
CA GLN A 217 5.39 15.16 7.40
C GLN A 217 5.44 14.71 8.85
#